data_AF-A0A9E2GWH7-F1
#
_entry.id   AF-A0A9E2GWH7-F1
#
_cell.length_a   1.000
_cell.length_b   1.000
_cell.length_c   1.000
_cell.angle_alpha   90.00
_cell.angle_beta   90.00
_cell.angle_gamma   90.00
#
_symmetry.space_group_name_H-M   'P 1'
#
loop_
_entity.id
_entity.type
_entity.pdbx_description
1 polymer ?
#
loop_
_entity_poly.entity_id
_entity_poly.type
_entity_poly.pdbx_seq_one_letter_code
_entity_poly.pdbx_strand_id
1 'polypeptide(L)'
;MLVALAKIECDRITDWPSFHDEFNRVFQFPAFYGRNMNAWIDCMSSLDAPEEEMTSIHCELGKVLTMELENVKPFMARCPEQYTAIVECSAFVNWRRIERGLPAVLSMSYHE
;
A
#
# COMPACT_ATOMS: atom_id res chain seq x y z
N MET A 1 10.65 -9.92 3.46
CA MET A 1 11.31 -10.16 2.16
C MET A 1 11.61 -8.83 1.49
N LEU A 2 12.79 -8.64 0.91
CA LEU A 2 13.10 -7.41 0.18
C LEU A 2 12.55 -7.46 -1.25
N VAL A 3 11.83 -6.41 -1.66
CA VAL A 3 11.25 -6.26 -2.99
C VAL A 3 11.30 -4.80 -3.44
N ALA A 4 11.34 -4.58 -4.75
CA ALA A 4 11.18 -3.26 -5.36
C ALA A 4 9.76 -3.02 -5.89
N LEU A 5 8.98 -4.10 -6.07
CA LEU A 5 7.66 -4.09 -6.69
C LEU A 5 6.70 -4.97 -5.88
N ALA A 6 5.51 -4.44 -5.58
CA ALA A 6 4.37 -5.21 -5.07
C ALA A 6 3.19 -5.04 -6.03
N LYS A 7 2.59 -6.15 -6.45
CA LYS A 7 1.46 -6.18 -7.40
C LYS A 7 0.15 -6.35 -6.65
N ILE A 8 -0.82 -5.52 -6.96
CA ILE A 8 -2.18 -5.54 -6.40
C ILE A 8 -3.12 -6.04 -7.50
N GLU A 9 -3.77 -7.18 -7.28
CA GLU A 9 -4.77 -7.73 -8.21
C GLU A 9 -6.10 -6.99 -8.02
N CYS A 10 -6.31 -5.88 -8.74
CA CYS A 10 -7.47 -5.02 -8.48
C CYS A 10 -8.81 -5.68 -8.81
N ASP A 11 -8.84 -6.76 -9.59
CA ASP A 11 -10.04 -7.58 -9.83
C ASP A 11 -10.59 -8.24 -8.56
N ARG A 12 -9.73 -8.46 -7.55
CA ARG A 12 -10.16 -8.96 -6.25
C ARG A 12 -10.86 -7.92 -5.40
N ILE A 13 -10.73 -6.63 -5.75
CA ILE A 13 -11.30 -5.53 -4.98
C ILE A 13 -12.68 -5.19 -5.55
N THR A 14 -13.71 -5.51 -4.79
CA THR A 14 -15.13 -5.24 -5.10
C THR A 14 -15.80 -4.33 -4.08
N ASP A 15 -15.18 -4.13 -2.92
CA ASP A 15 -15.64 -3.32 -1.79
C ASP A 15 -14.49 -3.07 -0.80
N TRP A 16 -14.78 -2.42 0.33
CA TRP A 16 -13.80 -2.17 1.39
C TRP A 16 -13.25 -3.43 2.09
N PRO A 17 -14.07 -4.44 2.44
CA PRO A 17 -13.53 -5.70 2.95
C PRO A 17 -12.53 -6.37 2.01
N SER A 18 -12.88 -6.51 0.74
CA SER A 18 -12.00 -7.13 -0.26
C SER A 18 -10.76 -6.30 -0.59
N PHE A 19 -10.84 -4.96 -0.49
CA PHE A 19 -9.67 -4.09 -0.51
C PHE A 19 -8.66 -4.48 0.58
N HIS A 20 -9.12 -4.56 1.83
CA HIS A 20 -8.25 -4.90 2.95
C HIS A 20 -7.72 -6.34 2.87
N ASP A 21 -8.51 -7.26 2.32
CA ASP A 21 -8.08 -8.64 2.09
C ASP A 21 -6.98 -8.72 1.03
N GLU A 22 -7.12 -7.99 -0.08
CA GLU A 22 -6.12 -7.99 -1.15
C GLU A 22 -4.80 -7.37 -0.68
N PHE A 23 -4.85 -6.24 0.01
CA PHE A 23 -3.65 -5.64 0.57
C PHE A 23 -3.01 -6.52 1.65
N ASN A 24 -3.79 -7.16 2.51
CA ASN A 24 -3.26 -8.10 3.48
C ASN A 24 -2.67 -9.36 2.82
N ARG A 25 -3.22 -9.82 1.70
CA ARG A 25 -2.64 -10.94 0.94
C ARG A 25 -1.24 -10.61 0.43
N VAL A 26 -1.04 -9.38 -0.07
CA VAL A 26 0.21 -8.94 -0.69
C VAL A 26 1.25 -8.53 0.37
N PHE A 27 0.85 -7.66 1.30
CA PHE A 27 1.76 -7.11 2.30
C PHE A 27 1.87 -7.95 3.57
N GLN A 28 0.90 -8.85 3.82
CA GLN A 28 0.78 -9.65 5.06
C GLN A 28 0.93 -8.76 6.30
N PHE A 29 -0.04 -7.87 6.48
CA PHE A 29 -0.10 -6.97 7.63
C PHE A 29 -0.18 -7.75 8.95
N PRO A 30 0.20 -7.14 10.08
CA PRO A 30 0.17 -7.81 11.38
C PRO A 30 -1.24 -8.23 11.79
N ALA A 31 -1.34 -9.19 12.71
CA ALA A 31 -2.60 -9.74 13.21
C ALA A 31 -3.54 -8.66 13.82
N PHE A 32 -2.99 -7.53 14.26
CA PHE A 32 -3.74 -6.39 14.80
C PHE A 32 -4.13 -5.34 13.73
N TYR A 33 -4.00 -5.64 12.44
CA TYR A 33 -4.38 -4.74 11.36
C TYR A 33 -5.86 -4.36 11.44
N GLY A 34 -6.13 -3.07 11.66
CA GLY A 34 -7.46 -2.54 11.96
C GLY A 34 -8.43 -2.40 10.79
N ARG A 35 -8.07 -2.84 9.57
CA ARG A 35 -8.90 -2.83 8.36
C ARG A 35 -9.60 -1.47 8.11
N ASN A 36 -8.80 -0.41 8.15
CA ASN A 36 -9.20 0.94 7.78
C ASN A 36 -7.98 1.69 7.22
N MET A 37 -8.19 2.85 6.59
CA MET A 37 -7.09 3.57 5.93
C MET A 37 -6.04 4.15 6.88
N ASN A 38 -6.38 4.45 8.15
CA ASN A 38 -5.37 4.84 9.13
C ASN A 38 -4.40 3.69 9.41
N ALA A 39 -4.95 2.48 9.64
CA ALA A 39 -4.15 1.27 9.81
C ALA A 39 -3.33 0.94 8.56
N TRP A 40 -3.89 1.15 7.36
CA TRP A 40 -3.17 1.00 6.10
C TRP A 40 -1.98 1.97 6.02
N ILE A 41 -2.20 3.26 6.29
CA ILE A 41 -1.15 4.28 6.29
C ILE A 41 -0.05 3.93 7.29
N ASP A 42 -0.41 3.49 8.50
CA ASP A 42 0.56 3.09 9.52
C ASP A 42 1.43 1.93 9.02
N CYS A 43 0.84 0.90 8.40
CA CYS A 43 1.62 -0.22 7.87
C CYS A 43 2.53 0.19 6.70
N MET A 44 1.98 0.96 5.76
CA MET A 44 2.70 1.38 4.55
C MET A 44 3.78 2.43 4.83
N SER A 45 3.73 3.09 5.99
CA SER A 45 4.80 4.00 6.42
C SER A 45 6.07 3.27 6.81
N SER A 46 6.02 1.95 7.05
CA SER A 46 7.15 1.13 7.54
C SER A 46 7.79 0.26 6.45
N LEU A 47 7.56 0.56 5.17
CA LEU A 47 8.01 -0.26 4.04
C LEU A 47 9.54 -0.37 3.89
N ASP A 48 10.33 0.45 4.57
CA ASP A 48 11.80 0.37 4.60
C ASP A 48 12.36 0.09 6.01
N ALA A 49 11.49 -0.27 6.96
CA ALA A 49 11.80 -0.54 8.37
C ALA A 49 11.33 -1.96 8.77
N PRO A 50 12.05 -3.02 8.35
CA PRO A 50 11.65 -4.40 8.59
C PRO A 50 11.52 -4.78 10.07
N GLU A 51 12.26 -4.10 10.94
CA GLU A 51 12.22 -4.27 12.40
C GLU A 51 10.89 -3.86 13.05
N GLU A 52 10.05 -3.07 12.35
CA GLU A 52 8.75 -2.66 12.86
C GLU A 52 7.66 -3.73 12.66
N GLU A 53 7.93 -4.78 11.86
CA GLU A 53 7.03 -5.93 11.61
C GLU A 53 5.60 -5.55 11.16
N MET A 54 5.45 -4.37 10.54
CA MET A 54 4.16 -3.85 10.08
C MET A 54 3.74 -4.41 8.71
N THR A 55 4.66 -5.02 7.98
CA THR A 55 4.44 -5.73 6.71
C THR A 55 5.45 -6.89 6.64
N SER A 56 5.22 -7.86 5.76
CA SER A 56 6.15 -8.96 5.49
C SER A 56 7.12 -8.68 4.33
N ILE A 57 6.82 -7.67 3.52
CA ILE A 57 7.63 -7.23 2.38
C ILE A 57 8.12 -5.81 2.61
N HIS A 58 9.37 -5.56 2.26
CA HIS A 58 10.03 -4.27 2.48
C HIS A 58 10.87 -3.91 1.25
N CYS A 59 11.15 -2.64 1.06
CA CYS A 59 12.29 -2.21 0.27
C CYS A 59 13.53 -2.06 1.18
N GLU A 60 14.70 -1.85 0.58
CA GLU A 60 15.89 -1.51 1.37
C GLU A 60 15.71 -0.16 2.07
N LEU A 61 16.42 0.06 3.17
CA LEU A 61 16.38 1.31 3.94
C LEU A 61 16.61 2.53 3.03
N GLY A 62 15.68 3.49 3.06
CA GLY A 62 15.74 4.71 2.25
C GLY A 62 15.51 4.51 0.75
N LYS A 63 15.09 3.31 0.31
CA LYS A 63 14.60 3.07 -1.06
C LYS A 63 13.08 3.25 -1.11
N VAL A 64 12.57 3.10 -2.33
CA VAL A 64 11.14 3.23 -2.64
C VAL A 64 10.65 1.89 -3.15
N LEU A 65 9.53 1.42 -2.60
CA LEU A 65 8.76 0.31 -3.13
C LEU A 65 7.72 0.85 -4.11
N THR A 66 7.63 0.25 -5.30
CA THR A 66 6.56 0.56 -6.26
C THR A 66 5.38 -0.38 -6.04
N MET A 67 4.20 0.18 -5.81
CA MET A 67 2.94 -0.54 -5.83
C MET A 67 2.33 -0.47 -7.24
N GLU A 68 2.20 -1.60 -7.91
CA GLU A 68 1.57 -1.71 -9.23
C GLU A 68 0.12 -2.19 -9.09
N LEU A 69 -0.82 -1.36 -9.56
CA LEU A 69 -2.23 -1.71 -9.63
C LEU A 69 -2.50 -2.42 -10.97
N GLU A 70 -2.77 -3.73 -10.93
CA GLU A 70 -3.09 -4.53 -12.12
C GLU A 70 -4.61 -4.50 -12.39
N ASN A 71 -5.00 -4.42 -13.67
CA ASN A 71 -6.39 -4.29 -14.12
C ASN A 71 -7.07 -3.04 -13.52
N VAL A 72 -6.34 -1.91 -13.51
CA VAL A 72 -6.78 -0.69 -12.83
C VAL A 72 -8.05 -0.08 -13.44
N LYS A 73 -8.26 -0.25 -14.75
CA LYS A 73 -9.38 0.37 -15.49
C LYS A 73 -10.75 -0.13 -15.00
N PRO A 74 -11.03 -1.44 -15.02
CA PRO A 74 -12.25 -1.98 -14.42
C PRO A 74 -12.40 -1.63 -12.94
N PHE A 75 -11.29 -1.63 -12.19
CA PHE A 75 -11.29 -1.29 -10.77
C PHE A 75 -11.73 0.15 -10.50
N MET A 76 -11.22 1.15 -11.23
CA MET A 76 -11.65 2.54 -11.09
C MET A 76 -13.15 2.72 -11.33
N ALA A 77 -13.71 1.98 -12.28
CA ALA A 77 -15.14 2.04 -12.57
C ALA A 77 -15.99 1.35 -11.48
N ARG A 78 -15.50 0.24 -10.93
CA ARG A 78 -16.20 -0.56 -9.91
C ARG A 78 -16.10 0.04 -8.51
N CYS A 79 -14.93 0.56 -8.15
CA CYS A 79 -14.54 0.95 -6.80
C CYS A 79 -13.82 2.31 -6.80
N PRO A 80 -14.47 3.40 -7.27
CA PRO A 80 -13.82 4.71 -7.42
C PRO A 80 -13.35 5.30 -6.09
N GLU A 81 -14.05 5.01 -4.99
CA GLU A 81 -13.69 5.47 -3.64
C GLU A 81 -12.39 4.80 -3.17
N GLN A 82 -12.27 3.48 -3.31
CA GLN A 82 -11.06 2.74 -2.94
C GLN A 82 -9.87 3.15 -3.80
N TYR A 83 -10.07 3.38 -5.11
CA TYR A 83 -9.02 3.91 -5.98
C TYR A 83 -8.55 5.30 -5.50
N THR A 84 -9.49 6.21 -5.20
CA THR A 84 -9.16 7.54 -4.68
C THR A 84 -8.39 7.44 -3.37
N ALA A 85 -8.82 6.55 -2.47
CA ALA A 85 -8.13 6.32 -1.21
C ALA A 85 -6.70 5.78 -1.39
N ILE A 86 -6.46 4.90 -2.37
CA ILE A 86 -5.09 4.45 -2.70
C ILE A 86 -4.21 5.64 -3.08
N VAL A 87 -4.70 6.52 -3.96
CA VAL A 87 -3.95 7.69 -4.44
C VAL A 87 -3.64 8.64 -3.29
N GLU A 88 -4.68 9.05 -2.54
CA GLU A 88 -4.56 10.04 -1.47
C GLU A 88 -3.72 9.50 -0.30
N CYS A 89 -3.95 8.26 0.12
CA CYS A 89 -3.24 7.68 1.25
C CYS A 89 -1.78 7.35 0.89
N SER A 90 -1.48 6.96 -0.35
CA SER A 90 -0.10 6.77 -0.79
C SER A 90 0.68 8.08 -0.78
N ALA A 91 0.06 9.18 -1.22
CA ALA A 91 0.64 10.52 -1.08
C ALA A 91 0.83 10.91 0.39
N PHE A 92 -0.16 10.62 1.24
CA PHE A 92 -0.11 10.92 2.67
C PHE A 92 1.00 10.14 3.41
N VAL A 93 1.22 8.86 3.08
CA VAL A 93 2.35 8.06 3.61
C VAL A 93 3.67 8.80 3.39
N ASN A 94 3.91 9.25 2.16
CA ASN A 94 5.12 9.98 1.82
C ASN A 94 5.20 11.33 2.53
N TRP A 95 4.11 12.10 2.53
CA TRP A 95 4.06 13.38 3.25
C TRP A 95 4.40 13.21 4.74
N ARG A 96 3.76 12.24 5.42
CA ARG A 96 3.99 11.96 6.86
C ARG A 96 5.45 11.59 7.14
N ARG A 97 6.11 10.89 6.23
CA ARG A 97 7.55 10.56 6.34
C ARG A 97 8.43 11.79 6.15
N ILE A 98 8.13 12.60 5.14
CA ILE A 98 8.86 13.84 4.85
C ILE A 98 8.79 14.82 6.03
N GLU A 99 7.62 14.98 6.64
CA GLU A 99 7.44 15.82 7.84
C GLU A 99 8.30 15.36 9.04
N ARG A 100 8.73 14.09 9.04
CA ARG A 100 9.62 13.51 10.07
C ARG A 100 11.10 13.51 9.65
N GLY A 101 11.44 14.13 8.52
CA GLY A 101 12.81 14.17 7.99
C GLY A 101 13.24 12.86 7.31
N LEU A 102 12.31 11.97 7.00
CA LEU A 102 12.56 10.71 6.29
C LEU A 102 12.26 10.85 4.80
N PRO A 103 12.93 10.07 3.92
CA PRO A 103 12.58 10.05 2.50
C PRO A 103 11.20 9.40 2.27
N ALA A 104 10.60 9.72 1.13
CA ALA A 104 9.45 8.99 0.59
C ALA A 104 9.81 7.51 0.39
N VAL A 105 8.83 6.62 0.56
CA VAL A 105 9.04 5.16 0.56
C VAL A 105 8.12 4.42 -0.39
N LEU A 106 7.05 5.08 -0.89
CA LEU A 106 6.03 4.46 -1.71
C LEU A 106 5.86 5.22 -3.02
N SER A 107 5.95 4.50 -4.14
CA SER A 107 5.51 4.99 -5.45
C SER A 107 4.36 4.12 -5.95
N MET A 108 3.63 4.63 -6.95
CA MET A 108 2.55 3.89 -7.60
C MET A 108 2.77 3.81 -9.10
N SER A 109 2.35 2.70 -9.68
CA SER A 109 2.22 2.49 -11.13
C SER A 109 0.92 1.75 -11.42
N TYR A 110 0.52 1.66 -12.68
CA TYR A 110 -0.64 0.90 -13.08
C TYR A 110 -0.38 0.10 -14.36
N HIS A 111 -1.03 -1.06 -14.42
CA HIS A 111 -1.15 -1.89 -15.60
C HIS A 111 -2.64 -2.05 -15.93
N GLU A 112 -2.98 -1.91 -17.20
CA GLU A 112 -4.37 -1.92 -17.69
C GLU A 112 -4.82 -3.27 -18.21
#